data_AF-R2TID8-F1
#
_entry.id   AF-R2TID8-F1
#
_cell.length_a   1.000
_cell.length_b   1.000
_cell.length_c   1.000
_cell.angle_alpha   90.00
_cell.angle_beta   90.00
_cell.angle_gamma   90.00
#
_symmetry.space_group_name_H-M   'P 1'
#
loop_
_entity.id
_entity.type
_entity.pdbx_description
1 polymer ?
#
loop_
_entity_poly.entity_id
_entity_poly.type
_entity_poly.pdbx_seq_one_letter_code
_entity_poly.pdbx_strand_id
1 'polypeptide(L)' 'MVLKYDKESMNKYEERLFNNLSRSAEALYKRETKSSSDIEKDYYRLKMAVDFICNMTDGYAKKLHDTLFN' A
#
# COMPACT_ATOMS: atom_id res chain seq x y z
N MET A 1 8.47 -5.68 6.92
CA MET A 1 7.51 -4.57 6.90
C MET A 1 6.30 -5.02 6.08
N VAL A 2 5.20 -5.42 6.76
CA VAL A 2 3.93 -5.77 6.10
C VAL A 2 3.02 -4.56 6.27
N LEU A 3 2.33 -4.13 5.21
CA LEU A 3 1.34 -3.05 5.32
C LEU A 3 0.30 -3.42 6.38
N LYS A 4 0.03 -2.53 7.34
CA LYS A 4 -0.96 -2.77 8.40
C LYS A 4 -2.41 -2.73 7.93
N TYR A 5 -2.64 -2.27 6.70
CA TYR A 5 -3.96 -2.17 6.10
C TYR A 5 -4.73 -3.50 6.15
N ASP A 6 -6.01 -3.43 6.55
CA ASP A 6 -6.90 -4.59 6.76
C ASP A 6 -6.37 -5.62 7.79
N LYS A 7 -5.48 -5.22 8.71
CA LYS A 7 -4.91 -6.09 9.76
C LYS A 7 -4.81 -5.40 11.12
N GLU A 8 -4.25 -4.19 11.15
CA GLU A 8 -4.01 -3.41 12.36
C GLU A 8 -4.32 -1.93 12.13
N SER A 9 -4.51 -1.17 13.21
CA SER A 9 -4.65 0.29 13.12
C SER A 9 -3.36 0.93 12.60
N MET A 10 -3.48 1.77 11.58
CA MET A 10 -2.38 2.59 11.09
C MET A 10 -2.22 3.84 11.95
N ASN A 11 -0.98 4.27 12.19
CA ASN A 11 -0.71 5.60 12.73
C ASN A 11 -0.83 6.66 11.63
N LYS A 12 -0.81 7.95 12.01
CA LYS A 12 -0.96 9.07 11.05
C LYS A 12 0.05 9.06 9.89
N TYR A 13 1.26 8.54 10.13
CA TYR A 13 2.30 8.45 9.10
C TYR A 13 2.01 7.31 8.12
N GLU A 14 1.60 6.15 8.63
CA GLU A 14 1.17 4.99 7.85
C GLU A 14 -0.09 5.30 7.03
N GLU A 15 -1.05 6.02 7.60
CA GLU A 15 -2.22 6.51 6.88
C GLU A 15 -1.85 7.48 5.76
N ARG A 16 -0.89 8.39 6.01
CA ARG A 16 -0.41 9.33 4.97
C ARG A 16 0.27 8.58 3.83
N LEU A 17 1.09 7.57 4.13
CA LEU A 17 1.67 6.67 3.14
C LEU A 17 0.58 5.90 2.37
N PHE A 18 -0.40 5.35 3.09
CA PHE A 18 -1.49 4.59 2.49
C PHE A 18 -2.39 5.46 1.61
N ASN A 19 -2.67 6.70 2.00
CA ASN A 19 -3.45 7.63 1.19
C ASN A 19 -2.75 8.04 -0.12
N ASN A 20 -1.43 7.86 -0.21
CA ASN A 20 -0.70 8.01 -1.48
C ASN A 20 -0.83 6.76 -2.37
N LEU A 21 -1.22 5.60 -1.83
CA LEU A 21 -1.62 4.45 -2.66
C LEU A 21 -2.87 4.84 -3.45
N SER A 22 -2.86 4.54 -4.74
CA SER A 22 -4.03 4.78 -5.59
C SER A 22 -5.22 3.97 -5.07
N ARG A 23 -6.42 4.56 -5.13
CA ARG A 23 -7.69 3.86 -4.84
C ARG A 23 -7.87 2.59 -5.68
N SER A 24 -7.21 2.51 -6.85
CA SER A 24 -7.20 1.32 -7.69
C SER A 24 -6.47 0.14 -7.03
N ALA A 25 -5.40 0.39 -6.27
CA ALA A 25 -4.64 -0.63 -5.56
C ALA A 25 -5.48 -1.23 -4.41
N GLU A 26 -6.20 -0.36 -3.68
CA GLU A 26 -7.13 -0.78 -2.63
C GLU A 26 -8.28 -1.64 -3.18
N ALA A 27 -8.88 -1.22 -4.30
CA ALA A 27 -9.95 -1.96 -4.95
C ALA A 27 -9.47 -3.33 -5.46
N LEU A 28 -8.26 -3.40 -6.02
CA LEU A 28 -7.64 -4.65 -6.44
C LEU A 28 -7.41 -5.59 -5.25
N TYR A 29 -6.83 -5.08 -4.16
CA TYR A 29 -6.63 -5.84 -2.93
C TYR A 29 -7.96 -6.43 -2.43
N LYS A 30 -9.01 -5.62 -2.31
CA LYS A 30 -10.34 -6.09 -1.85
C LYS A 30 -10.94 -7.16 -2.76
N ARG A 31 -10.70 -7.06 -4.07
CA ARG A 31 -11.18 -8.05 -5.05
C ARG A 31 -10.42 -9.37 -4.93
N GLU A 32 -9.10 -9.32 -4.81
CA GLU A 32 -8.24 -10.51 -4.75
C GLU A 32 -8.33 -11.23 -3.40
N THR A 33 -8.60 -10.51 -2.32
CA THR A 33 -8.64 -11.07 -0.95
C THR A 33 -10.01 -11.47 -0.44
N LYS A 34 -11.08 -11.28 -1.23
CA LYS A 34 -12.48 -11.49 -0.81
C LYS A 34 -12.75 -12.88 -0.20
N SER A 35 -12.04 -13.90 -0.66
CA SER A 35 -12.16 -15.30 -0.22
C SER A 35 -10.87 -15.85 0.37
N SER A 36 -9.90 -14.99 0.70
CA SER A 36 -8.58 -15.37 1.19
C SER A 36 -8.53 -15.44 2.72
N SER A 37 -7.72 -16.36 3.22
CA SER A 37 -7.32 -16.40 4.64
C SER A 37 -6.43 -15.21 5.00
N ASP A 38 -6.30 -14.89 6.30
CA ASP A 38 -5.47 -13.78 6.75
C ASP A 38 -3.99 -13.91 6.39
N ILE A 39 -3.48 -15.15 6.30
CA ILE A 39 -2.11 -15.44 5.88
C ILE A 39 -1.93 -15.13 4.39
N GLU A 40 -2.88 -15.51 3.55
CA GLU A 40 -2.86 -15.16 2.11
C GLU A 40 -3.00 -13.65 1.92
N LYS A 41 -3.79 -12.97 2.76
CA LYS A 41 -3.88 -11.50 2.73
C LYS A 41 -2.55 -10.82 3.00
N ASP A 42 -1.64 -11.41 3.78
CA ASP A 42 -0.30 -10.83 3.99
C ASP A 42 0.51 -10.78 2.68
N TYR A 43 0.38 -11.80 1.82
CA TYR A 43 0.95 -11.76 0.48
C TYR A 43 0.36 -10.62 -0.35
N TYR A 44 -0.96 -10.46 -0.36
CA TYR A 44 -1.60 -9.38 -1.13
C TYR A 44 -1.29 -7.98 -0.59
N ARG A 45 -1.08 -7.82 0.72
CA ARG A 45 -0.59 -6.57 1.33
C ARG A 45 0.80 -6.23 0.81
N LEU A 46 1.70 -7.20 0.74
CA LEU A 46 3.05 -7.01 0.16
C LEU A 46 2.98 -6.71 -1.34
N LYS A 47 2.18 -7.48 -2.10
CA LYS A 47 1.97 -7.27 -3.53
C LYS A 47 1.48 -5.85 -3.82
N MET A 48 0.50 -5.36 -3.06
CA MET A 48 0.00 -3.99 -3.19
C MET A 48 1.07 -2.92 -2.97
N ALA A 49 1.94 -3.10 -1.97
CA ALA A 49 3.06 -2.17 -1.72
C ALA A 49 4.09 -2.19 -2.86
N VAL A 50 4.43 -3.39 -3.35
CA VAL A 50 5.38 -3.58 -4.46
C VAL A 50 4.83 -2.99 -5.75
N ASP A 51 3.57 -3.32 -6.10
CA ASP A 51 2.90 -2.81 -7.28
C ASP A 51 2.86 -1.28 -7.28
N PHE A 52 2.66 -0.66 -6.11
CA PHE A 52 2.69 0.79 -5.98
C PHE A 52 4.05 1.39 -6.29
N ILE A 53 5.13 0.85 -5.70
CA ILE A 53 6.50 1.33 -5.93
C ILE A 53 6.91 1.11 -7.39
N CYS A 54 6.61 -0.07 -7.95
CA CYS A 54 6.97 -0.42 -9.32
C CYS A 54 6.19 0.36 -10.39
N ASN A 55 4.98 0.85 -10.08
CA ASN A 55 4.20 1.69 -10.98
C ASN A 55 4.54 3.19 -10.86
N MET A 56 5.44 3.59 -9.97
CA MET A 56 5.89 4.98 -9.91
C MET A 56 6.81 5.31 -11.08
N THR A 57 6.68 6.52 -11.62
CA THR A 57 7.75 7.11 -12.42
C THR A 57 8.85 7.64 -11.51
N ASP A 58 10.09 7.71 -11.99
CA ASP A 58 11.23 8.23 -11.22
C ASP A 58 10.95 9.63 -10.63
N GLY A 59 10.26 10.49 -11.39
CA GLY A 59 9.87 11.82 -10.95
C GLY A 59 8.84 11.79 -9.81
N TYR A 60 7.88 10.86 -9.86
CA TYR A 60 6.91 10.68 -8.79
C TYR A 60 7.54 10.08 -7.53
N ALA A 61 8.44 9.09 -7.68
CA ALA A 61 9.17 8.48 -6.57
C ALA A 61 9.99 9.53 -5.81
N LYS A 62 10.71 10.41 -6.52
CA LYS A 62 11.45 11.52 -5.91
C LYS A 62 10.54 12.51 -5.18
N LYS A 63 9.45 12.94 -5.82
CA LYS A 63 8.48 13.87 -5.21
C LYS A 63 7.84 13.28 -3.95
N LEU A 64 7.48 12.00 -3.99
CA LEU A 64 6.87 11.29 -2.86
C LEU A 64 7.87 11.18 -1.71
N HIS A 65 9.11 10.79 -1.99
CA HIS A 65 10.19 10.79 -1.01
C HIS A 65 10.35 12.17 -0.35
N ASP A 66 10.46 13.23 -1.14
CA ASP A 66 10.64 14.60 -0.63
C ASP A 66 9.43 15.09 0.17
N THR A 67 8.21 14.61 -0.12
CA THR A 67 6.97 14.98 0.61
C THR A 67 6.80 14.22 1.93
N LEU A 68 7.42 13.03 2.04
CA LEU A 68 7.33 12.16 3.20
C LEU A 68 8.46 12.40 4.21
N PHE A 69 9.64 12.81 3.72
CA PHE A 69 10.85 12.94 4.53
C PHE A 69 11.35 14.39 4.73
N ASN A 70 10.71 15.41 4.11
CA ASN A 70 10.82 16.82 4.52
C ASN A 70 9.59 17.26 5.32
#